data_AF-A0A940RAC1-F1
#
_entry.id   AF-A0A940RAC1-F1
#
_cell.length_a   1.000
_cell.length_b   1.000
_cell.length_c   1.000
_cell.angle_alpha   90.00
_cell.angle_beta   90.00
_cell.angle_gamma   90.00
#
_symmetry.space_group_name_H-M   'P 1'
#
loop_
_entity.id
_entity.type
_entity.pdbx_description
1 polymer ?
#
loop_
_entity_poly.entity_id
_entity_poly.type
_entity_poly.pdbx_seq_one_letter_code
_entity_poly.pdbx_strand_id
1 'polypeptide(L)'
;MSYHVELFHSLLKEFLPGESALLTTEGDVLSVRGKNPVSYNTLITAANTVAKYLKLQEGDIALLNDPYSGGTTLDEITFIMAISEDLLWVTRRPMQKSLKAAKNIEEEGLRIPPTPLRQKGQLNEMILGAMQAHPACPPQFVEWLKVQCTDMIAKAHNLIETIESTGFNITGELIEEYLELSKKMAHQKISERASGETRVDVVLDSGELLRLNLEIHEGRVSMDFGGTSAAKTLHLTESAAYGTCFYAISRFYGFDAYANTGSFSILQVTKPAGCWLMAKYPASTLKGMTCGVAALQTAIDLALSHIHNKNEKALTAHAPLAVQLSHNGHEAYMRLHGGQGATMEHNGKSARIEHLSIEQLERQLPVRVHRIDHRTSTGGKGKYTGGRGMILKVEALADIDAVWLTDLTLHRPRLPKNCSHGDPCEVSLDKGSESKSLPVLGQQKILRGEVLTLCSGSGGGYGRAE
;
A
#
# COMPACT_ATOMS: atom_id res chain seq x y z
N MET A 1 24.13 23.05 3.57
CA MET A 1 24.14 21.64 3.15
C MET A 1 25.42 21.44 2.37
N SER A 2 26.22 20.42 2.68
CA SER A 2 27.46 20.15 1.93
C SER A 2 27.11 19.71 0.50
N TYR A 3 27.90 20.14 -0.50
CA TYR A 3 27.73 19.73 -1.91
C TYR A 3 27.64 18.21 -2.07
N HIS A 4 28.42 17.46 -1.29
CA HIS A 4 28.42 16.00 -1.32
C HIS A 4 27.09 15.38 -0.88
N VAL A 5 26.42 15.97 0.12
CA VAL A 5 25.11 15.50 0.60
C VAL A 5 24.02 15.77 -0.43
N GLU A 6 24.08 16.91 -1.13
CA GLU A 6 23.13 17.23 -2.21
C GLU A 6 23.28 16.27 -3.39
N LEU A 7 24.53 16.03 -3.80
CA LEU A 7 24.85 15.08 -4.86
C LEU A 7 24.38 13.67 -4.48
N PHE A 8 24.63 13.23 -3.25
CA PHE A 8 24.18 11.93 -2.76
C PHE A 8 22.65 11.79 -2.83
N HIS A 9 21.94 12.79 -2.32
CA HIS A 9 20.47 12.82 -2.37
C HIS A 9 19.95 12.75 -3.83
N SER A 10 20.61 13.45 -4.75
CA SER A 10 20.25 13.44 -6.17
C SER A 10 20.48 12.06 -6.81
N LEU A 11 21.63 11.43 -6.55
CA LEU A 11 21.96 10.10 -7.07
C LEU A 11 20.97 9.04 -6.57
N LEU A 12 20.65 9.05 -5.26
CA LEU A 12 19.62 8.18 -4.69
C LEU A 12 18.26 8.41 -5.36
N LYS A 13 17.97 9.66 -5.75
CA LYS A 13 16.71 10.00 -6.41
C LYS A 13 16.58 9.43 -7.81
N GLU A 14 17.66 9.40 -8.56
CA GLU A 14 17.71 8.86 -9.90
C GLU A 14 17.72 7.33 -9.89
N PHE A 15 18.49 6.74 -8.97
CA PHE A 15 18.68 5.29 -8.89
C PHE A 15 17.46 4.50 -8.42
N LEU A 16 16.62 5.08 -7.57
CA LEU A 16 15.49 4.37 -6.93
C LEU A 16 14.15 4.74 -7.60
N PRO A 17 13.83 4.21 -8.81
CA PRO A 17 12.51 4.37 -9.39
C PRO A 17 11.51 3.43 -8.73
N GLY A 18 10.24 3.87 -8.69
CA GLY A 18 9.13 3.02 -8.25
C GLY A 18 9.18 2.66 -6.76
N GLU A 19 8.95 1.39 -6.45
CA GLU A 19 9.03 0.86 -5.07
C GLU A 19 10.38 0.22 -4.84
N SER A 20 11.23 0.93 -4.10
CA SER A 20 12.59 0.49 -3.82
C SER A 20 13.17 1.12 -2.57
N ALA A 21 14.16 0.45 -1.99
CA ALA A 21 14.93 0.95 -0.87
C ALA A 21 16.41 0.64 -1.08
N LEU A 22 17.28 1.50 -0.57
CA LEU A 22 18.71 1.26 -0.45
C LEU A 22 19.07 1.28 1.04
N LEU A 23 19.74 0.23 1.49
CA LEU A 23 20.15 0.05 2.89
C LEU A 23 21.62 -0.31 2.96
N THR A 24 22.26 -0.05 4.10
CA THR A 24 23.51 -0.68 4.45
C THR A 24 23.27 -2.13 4.90
N THR A 25 24.30 -2.97 4.85
CA THR A 25 24.24 -4.34 5.40
C THR A 25 24.09 -4.38 6.92
N GLU A 26 24.42 -3.27 7.60
CA GLU A 26 24.19 -3.07 9.05
C GLU A 26 22.74 -2.67 9.38
N GLY A 27 21.93 -2.33 8.36
CA GLY A 27 20.50 -2.06 8.49
C GLY A 27 20.10 -0.59 8.45
N ASP A 28 21.04 0.33 8.21
CA ASP A 28 20.71 1.73 7.99
C ASP A 28 20.04 1.93 6.64
N VAL A 29 18.89 2.56 6.66
CA VAL A 29 18.13 2.89 5.46
C VAL A 29 18.66 4.20 4.94
N LEU A 30 19.28 4.17 3.77
CA LEU A 30 19.80 5.36 3.10
C LEU A 30 18.66 6.08 2.37
N SER A 31 17.79 5.33 1.71
CA SER A 31 16.58 5.90 1.11
C SER A 31 15.52 4.82 0.91
N VAL A 32 14.25 5.16 1.11
CA VAL A 32 13.12 4.32 0.69
C VAL A 32 12.10 5.14 -0.09
N ARG A 33 11.51 4.49 -1.09
CA ARG A 33 10.45 5.06 -1.91
C ARG A 33 9.38 4.02 -2.13
N GLY A 34 8.14 4.47 -1.99
CA GLY A 34 6.95 3.65 -2.18
C GLY A 34 5.84 4.45 -2.83
N LYS A 35 5.17 3.83 -3.80
CA LYS A 35 3.86 4.31 -4.26
C LYS A 35 2.78 3.90 -3.27
N ASN A 36 2.91 2.70 -2.70
CA ASN A 36 2.04 2.21 -1.65
C ASN A 36 2.51 2.66 -0.24
N PRO A 37 1.59 3.01 0.67
CA PRO A 37 1.93 3.46 2.03
C PRO A 37 2.80 2.46 2.80
N VAL A 38 2.47 1.17 2.67
CA VAL A 38 3.14 0.09 3.40
C VAL A 38 4.61 -0.11 3.01
N SER A 39 5.02 0.35 1.82
CA SER A 39 6.36 0.10 1.26
C SER A 39 7.47 0.75 2.06
N TYR A 40 7.18 1.83 2.79
CA TYR A 40 8.16 2.57 3.59
C TYR A 40 8.81 1.74 4.68
N ASN A 41 8.18 0.67 5.17
CA ASN A 41 8.80 -0.19 6.18
C ASN A 41 8.72 -1.70 5.87
N THR A 42 7.83 -2.12 4.97
CA THR A 42 7.82 -3.52 4.51
C THR A 42 9.12 -3.85 3.74
N LEU A 43 9.61 -2.96 2.86
CA LEU A 43 10.88 -3.17 2.14
C LEU A 43 12.08 -3.30 3.09
N ILE A 44 12.14 -2.46 4.12
CA ILE A 44 13.19 -2.47 5.15
C ILE A 44 13.11 -3.76 5.96
N THR A 45 11.90 -4.12 6.40
CA THR A 45 11.66 -5.35 7.17
C THR A 45 12.05 -6.58 6.34
N ALA A 46 11.79 -6.57 5.03
CA ALA A 46 12.20 -7.64 4.13
C ALA A 46 13.72 -7.82 4.09
N ALA A 47 14.47 -6.74 3.87
CA ALA A 47 15.94 -6.79 3.89
C ALA A 47 16.49 -7.27 5.23
N ASN A 48 16.03 -6.67 6.32
CA ASN A 48 16.46 -7.02 7.68
C ASN A 48 16.12 -8.47 8.04
N THR A 49 15.00 -8.99 7.54
CA THR A 49 14.63 -10.39 7.76
C THR A 49 15.48 -11.33 6.92
N VAL A 50 15.75 -11.01 5.66
CA VAL A 50 16.68 -11.75 4.80
C VAL A 50 18.07 -11.84 5.44
N ALA A 51 18.62 -10.72 5.91
CA ALA A 51 19.95 -10.66 6.51
C ALA A 51 20.11 -11.56 7.76
N LYS A 52 19.02 -11.90 8.46
CA LYS A 52 19.04 -12.82 9.60
C LYS A 52 19.25 -14.28 9.18
N TYR A 53 18.83 -14.66 7.97
CA TYR A 53 18.83 -16.04 7.50
C TYR A 53 19.84 -16.29 6.38
N LEU A 54 20.17 -15.26 5.60
CA LEU A 54 21.01 -15.34 4.42
C LEU A 54 22.11 -14.29 4.51
N LYS A 55 23.37 -14.73 4.36
CA LYS A 55 24.51 -13.84 4.18
C LYS A 55 24.74 -13.66 2.69
N LEU A 56 24.27 -12.53 2.15
CA LEU A 56 24.41 -12.20 0.74
C LEU A 56 25.83 -11.66 0.49
N GLN A 57 26.51 -12.18 -0.53
CA GLN A 57 27.73 -11.59 -1.08
C GLN A 57 27.37 -10.66 -2.24
N GLU A 58 28.30 -9.79 -2.65
CA GLU A 58 28.09 -8.93 -3.81
C GLU A 58 27.59 -9.72 -5.03
N GLY A 59 26.48 -9.23 -5.61
CA GLY A 59 25.77 -9.85 -6.71
C GLY A 59 24.75 -10.92 -6.30
N ASP A 60 24.74 -11.41 -5.07
CA ASP A 60 23.73 -12.36 -4.60
C ASP A 60 22.35 -11.70 -4.52
N ILE A 61 21.31 -12.50 -4.80
CA ILE A 61 19.93 -12.04 -4.80
C ILE A 61 19.08 -13.01 -3.97
N ALA A 62 18.33 -12.46 -3.03
CA ALA A 62 17.25 -13.14 -2.33
C ALA A 62 15.89 -12.60 -2.76
N LEU A 63 14.84 -13.37 -2.50
CA LEU A 63 13.46 -12.94 -2.68
C LEU A 63 12.55 -13.41 -1.54
N LEU A 64 11.44 -12.71 -1.36
CA LEU A 64 10.31 -13.11 -0.51
C LEU A 64 9.02 -12.41 -0.93
N ASN A 65 7.88 -12.95 -0.52
CA ASN A 65 6.60 -12.23 -0.47
C ASN A 65 5.86 -12.45 0.86
N ASP A 66 6.44 -13.23 1.78
CA ASP A 66 5.85 -13.54 3.08
C ASP A 66 5.57 -12.26 3.90
N PRO A 67 4.29 -11.92 4.18
CA PRO A 67 3.94 -10.65 4.83
C PRO A 67 4.55 -10.50 6.22
N TYR A 68 4.70 -11.60 6.97
CA TYR A 68 5.30 -11.59 8.30
C TYR A 68 6.82 -11.33 8.26
N SER A 69 7.43 -11.53 7.09
CA SER A 69 8.86 -11.27 6.83
C SER A 69 9.11 -9.93 6.13
N GLY A 70 8.09 -9.06 5.98
CA GLY A 70 8.22 -7.78 5.26
C GLY A 70 7.66 -7.79 3.83
N GLY A 71 6.96 -8.84 3.42
CA GLY A 71 6.10 -8.81 2.24
C GLY A 71 4.88 -7.91 2.40
N THR A 72 4.14 -7.72 1.32
CA THR A 72 2.85 -7.01 1.28
C THR A 72 1.73 -8.01 1.06
N THR A 73 1.33 -8.22 -0.19
CA THR A 73 0.39 -9.25 -0.60
C THR A 73 1.14 -10.32 -1.39
N LEU A 74 0.64 -11.56 -1.42
CA LEU A 74 1.36 -12.68 -2.02
C LEU A 74 1.56 -12.56 -3.55
N ASP A 75 0.83 -11.65 -4.20
CA ASP A 75 0.99 -11.26 -5.59
C ASP A 75 2.09 -10.20 -5.81
N GLU A 76 2.92 -9.87 -4.81
CA GLU A 76 4.06 -8.97 -4.97
C GLU A 76 5.36 -9.60 -4.44
N ILE A 77 6.36 -9.76 -5.31
CA ILE A 77 7.67 -10.30 -4.91
C ILE A 77 8.63 -9.16 -4.57
N THR A 78 9.24 -9.23 -3.40
CA THR A 78 10.32 -8.35 -2.97
C THR A 78 11.66 -9.03 -3.24
N PHE A 79 12.52 -8.38 -4.03
CA PHE A 79 13.87 -8.81 -4.34
C PHE A 79 14.87 -7.99 -3.52
N ILE A 80 15.90 -8.65 -2.99
CA ILE A 80 16.97 -8.06 -2.20
C ILE A 80 18.28 -8.48 -2.85
N MET A 81 19.04 -7.53 -3.38
CA MET A 81 20.36 -7.75 -3.98
C MET A 81 21.44 -7.06 -3.14
N ALA A 82 22.53 -7.76 -2.86
CA ALA A 82 23.75 -7.10 -2.40
C ALA A 82 24.45 -6.48 -3.61
N ILE A 83 24.49 -5.15 -3.68
CA ILE A 83 25.14 -4.42 -4.79
C ILE A 83 26.61 -4.11 -4.49
N SER A 84 27.01 -4.20 -3.22
CA SER A 84 28.39 -4.22 -2.73
C SER A 84 28.44 -5.01 -1.41
N GLU A 85 29.61 -5.12 -0.78
CA GLU A 85 29.75 -5.71 0.57
C GLU A 85 28.96 -4.94 1.65
N ASP A 86 28.72 -3.64 1.43
CA ASP A 86 28.12 -2.74 2.41
C ASP A 86 26.69 -2.32 2.06
N LEU A 87 26.20 -2.59 0.85
CA LEU A 87 24.93 -2.05 0.36
C LEU A 87 23.96 -3.13 -0.16
N LEU A 88 22.71 -3.02 0.29
CA LEU A 88 21.58 -3.80 -0.17
C LEU A 88 20.61 -2.92 -0.95
N TRP A 89 20.27 -3.35 -2.16
CA TRP A 89 19.18 -2.79 -2.94
C TRP A 89 17.95 -3.69 -2.88
N VAL A 90 16.82 -3.10 -2.50
CA VAL A 90 15.53 -3.77 -2.38
C VAL A 90 14.57 -3.20 -3.41
N THR A 91 13.87 -4.06 -4.15
CA THR A 91 12.79 -3.63 -5.05
C THR A 91 11.60 -4.58 -4.97
N ARG A 92 10.39 -4.05 -5.17
CA ARG A 92 9.18 -4.86 -5.25
C ARG A 92 8.59 -4.85 -6.64
N ARG A 93 8.18 -6.04 -7.09
CA ARG A 93 7.59 -6.27 -8.40
C ARG A 93 6.23 -6.95 -8.25
N PRO A 94 5.15 -6.33 -8.76
CA PRO A 94 3.85 -6.98 -8.75
C PRO A 94 3.82 -8.09 -9.80
N MET A 95 3.09 -9.15 -9.45
CA MET A 95 2.65 -10.20 -10.34
C MET A 95 1.20 -9.97 -10.76
N GLN A 96 0.58 -10.95 -11.41
CA GLN A 96 -0.85 -10.95 -11.64
C GLN A 96 -1.59 -10.93 -10.30
N LYS A 97 -2.36 -9.85 -10.09
CA LYS A 97 -3.17 -9.68 -8.88
C LYS A 97 -4.28 -10.70 -8.82
N SER A 98 -4.57 -11.15 -7.61
CA SER A 98 -5.63 -12.09 -7.29
C SER A 98 -6.33 -11.63 -6.01
N LEU A 99 -7.65 -11.74 -5.98
CA LEU A 99 -8.43 -11.55 -4.76
C LEU A 99 -9.18 -12.83 -4.43
N LYS A 100 -8.88 -13.39 -3.26
CA LYS A 100 -9.51 -14.59 -2.71
C LYS A 100 -10.10 -14.27 -1.34
N ALA A 101 -11.27 -14.83 -1.03
CA ALA A 101 -11.81 -14.80 0.32
C ALA A 101 -11.12 -15.90 1.15
N ALA A 102 -9.96 -15.56 1.70
CA ALA A 102 -9.12 -16.48 2.47
C ALA A 102 -9.36 -16.34 3.98
N LYS A 103 -9.33 -17.45 4.71
CA LYS A 103 -9.36 -17.48 6.19
C LYS A 103 -7.96 -17.50 6.81
N ASN A 104 -6.99 -18.03 6.08
CA ASN A 104 -5.59 -18.10 6.47
C ASN A 104 -4.71 -17.71 5.28
N ILE A 105 -3.45 -17.40 5.56
CA ILE A 105 -2.51 -16.91 4.55
C ILE A 105 -2.21 -17.93 3.44
N GLU A 106 -2.28 -19.24 3.74
CA GLU A 106 -1.98 -20.30 2.77
C GLU A 106 -3.08 -20.44 1.69
N GLU A 107 -4.29 -19.95 1.96
CA GLU A 107 -5.37 -19.84 0.98
C GLU A 107 -5.21 -18.63 0.04
N GLU A 108 -4.38 -17.64 0.39
CA GLU A 108 -4.17 -16.44 -0.45
C GLU A 108 -3.33 -16.76 -1.70
N GLY A 109 -2.35 -17.67 -1.61
CA GLY A 109 -1.47 -18.01 -2.74
C GLY A 109 -0.14 -18.63 -2.33
N LEU A 110 0.82 -18.63 -3.26
CA LEU A 110 2.18 -19.08 -2.99
C LEU A 110 2.90 -18.13 -2.04
N ARG A 111 3.16 -18.58 -0.81
CA ARG A 111 3.94 -17.83 0.19
C ARG A 111 5.40 -18.25 0.15
N ILE A 112 6.28 -17.28 -0.01
CA ILE A 112 7.72 -17.45 -0.16
C ILE A 112 8.42 -16.74 1.01
N PRO A 113 9.00 -17.49 1.96
CA PRO A 113 9.84 -16.92 3.02
C PRO A 113 11.17 -16.40 2.44
N PRO A 114 12.04 -15.77 3.24
CA PRO A 114 13.39 -15.39 2.79
C PRO A 114 14.12 -16.54 2.07
N THR A 115 14.33 -16.40 0.77
CA THR A 115 14.81 -17.48 -0.10
C THR A 115 15.93 -17.00 -1.02
N PRO A 116 17.07 -17.70 -1.12
CA PRO A 116 18.14 -17.31 -2.04
C PRO A 116 17.79 -17.64 -3.50
N LEU A 117 17.67 -16.62 -4.34
CA LEU A 117 17.41 -16.77 -5.79
C LEU A 117 18.69 -16.99 -6.58
N ARG A 118 19.74 -16.23 -6.25
CA ARG A 118 21.05 -16.25 -6.92
C ARG A 118 22.16 -16.20 -5.89
N GLN A 119 23.13 -17.10 -6.01
CA GLN A 119 24.30 -17.16 -5.13
C GLN A 119 25.57 -17.38 -5.97
N LYS A 120 26.64 -16.62 -5.68
CA LYS A 120 27.96 -16.76 -6.33
C LYS A 120 27.88 -16.76 -7.86
N GLY A 121 27.09 -15.86 -8.43
CA GLY A 121 26.95 -15.77 -9.87
C GLY A 121 25.83 -16.60 -10.49
N GLN A 122 25.28 -17.57 -9.76
CA GLN A 122 24.43 -18.63 -10.33
C GLN A 122 23.02 -18.64 -9.74
N LEU A 123 22.01 -18.86 -10.59
CA LEU A 123 20.63 -19.08 -10.14
C LEU A 123 20.51 -20.39 -9.36
N ASN A 124 19.68 -20.38 -8.32
CA ASN A 124 19.37 -21.58 -7.56
C ASN A 124 18.26 -22.39 -8.26
N GLU A 125 18.65 -23.20 -9.25
CA GLU A 125 17.70 -24.01 -10.04
C GLU A 125 16.93 -25.04 -9.20
N MET A 126 17.48 -25.51 -8.07
CA MET A 126 16.77 -26.40 -7.15
C MET A 126 15.57 -25.70 -6.50
N ILE A 127 15.77 -24.46 -6.03
CA ILE A 127 14.71 -23.65 -5.44
C ILE A 127 13.66 -23.28 -6.50
N LEU A 128 14.09 -22.89 -7.70
CA LEU A 128 13.17 -22.59 -8.80
C LEU A 128 12.32 -23.80 -9.18
N GLY A 129 12.93 -24.99 -9.27
CA GLY A 129 12.20 -26.23 -9.52
C GLY A 129 11.20 -26.57 -8.41
N ALA A 130 11.56 -26.37 -7.15
CA ALA A 130 10.66 -26.56 -6.01
C ALA A 130 9.48 -25.57 -6.04
N MET A 131 9.72 -24.30 -6.37
CA MET A 131 8.66 -23.30 -6.54
C MET A 131 7.73 -23.66 -7.69
N GLN A 132 8.28 -24.07 -8.83
CA GLN A 132 7.48 -24.47 -10.01
C GLN A 132 6.56 -25.65 -9.73
N ALA A 133 7.00 -26.60 -8.89
CA ALA A 133 6.21 -27.76 -8.50
C ALA A 133 5.12 -27.42 -7.46
N HIS A 134 5.13 -26.23 -6.87
CA HIS A 134 4.15 -25.88 -5.84
C HIS A 134 2.75 -25.69 -6.45
N PRO A 135 1.67 -26.26 -5.87
CA PRO A 135 0.32 -26.20 -6.46
C PRO A 135 -0.24 -24.78 -6.63
N ALA A 136 0.16 -23.85 -5.77
CA ALA A 136 -0.24 -22.45 -5.82
C ALA A 136 0.69 -21.56 -6.68
N CYS A 137 1.69 -22.14 -7.36
CA CYS A 137 2.62 -21.41 -8.20
C CYS A 137 1.91 -20.83 -9.44
N PRO A 138 1.99 -19.51 -9.68
CA PRO A 138 1.37 -18.92 -10.86
C PRO A 138 1.98 -19.43 -12.18
N PRO A 139 1.22 -19.46 -13.28
CA PRO A 139 1.76 -19.82 -14.59
C PRO A 139 2.94 -18.92 -14.99
N GLN A 140 3.98 -19.51 -15.57
CA GLN A 140 5.20 -18.81 -16.04
C GLN A 140 5.97 -18.06 -14.93
N PHE A 141 5.74 -18.38 -13.65
CA PHE A 141 6.33 -17.65 -12.54
C PHE A 141 7.86 -17.73 -12.53
N VAL A 142 8.45 -18.90 -12.80
CA VAL A 142 9.90 -19.07 -12.82
C VAL A 142 10.55 -18.29 -13.95
N GLU A 143 9.96 -18.33 -15.15
CA GLU A 143 10.42 -17.54 -16.29
C GLU A 143 10.36 -16.04 -15.98
N TRP A 144 9.27 -15.60 -15.35
CA TRP A 144 9.14 -14.22 -14.88
C TRP A 144 10.21 -13.86 -13.83
N LEU A 145 10.49 -14.71 -12.85
CA LEU A 145 11.55 -14.51 -11.86
C LEU A 145 12.92 -14.36 -12.53
N LYS A 146 13.23 -15.20 -13.53
CA LYS A 146 14.49 -15.13 -14.28
C LYS A 146 14.62 -13.77 -14.99
N VAL A 147 13.55 -13.29 -15.62
CA VAL A 147 13.52 -11.96 -16.25
C VAL A 147 13.72 -10.83 -15.23
N GLN A 148 13.02 -10.87 -14.09
CA GLN A 148 13.19 -9.85 -13.03
C GLN A 148 14.61 -9.85 -12.47
N CYS A 149 15.21 -11.03 -12.29
CA CYS A 149 16.60 -11.19 -11.86
C CYS A 149 17.58 -10.52 -12.83
N THR A 150 17.43 -10.76 -14.14
CA THR A 150 18.29 -10.15 -15.16
C THR A 150 18.12 -8.63 -15.22
N ASP A 151 16.89 -8.12 -15.14
CA ASP A 151 16.62 -6.67 -15.09
C ASP A 151 17.27 -6.01 -13.87
N MET A 152 17.19 -6.65 -12.70
CA MET A 152 17.81 -6.15 -11.47
C MET A 152 19.34 -6.09 -11.58
N ILE A 153 19.98 -7.14 -12.12
CA ILE A 153 21.44 -7.17 -12.31
C ILE A 153 21.88 -6.05 -13.27
N ALA A 154 21.21 -5.89 -14.41
CA ALA A 154 21.56 -4.85 -15.38
C ALA A 154 21.43 -3.44 -14.79
N LYS A 155 20.39 -3.18 -13.99
CA LYS A 155 20.19 -1.89 -13.32
C LYS A 155 21.22 -1.63 -12.23
N ALA A 156 21.61 -2.65 -11.47
CA ALA A 156 22.66 -2.54 -10.46
C ALA A 156 24.02 -2.19 -11.10
N HIS A 157 24.38 -2.84 -12.21
CA HIS A 157 25.60 -2.51 -12.95
C HIS A 157 25.60 -1.04 -13.43
N ASN A 158 24.51 -0.58 -14.05
CA ASN A 158 24.40 0.81 -14.51
C ASN A 158 24.55 1.82 -13.37
N LEU A 159 24.05 1.51 -12.18
CA LEU A 159 24.25 2.36 -11.00
C LEU A 159 25.73 2.45 -10.63
N ILE A 160 26.38 1.29 -10.50
CA ILE A 160 27.77 1.22 -10.06
C ILE A 160 28.63 2.05 -11.04
N GLU A 161 28.45 1.84 -12.35
CA GLU A 161 29.14 2.64 -13.39
C GLU A 161 28.84 4.14 -13.26
N THR A 162 27.59 4.52 -12.96
CA THR A 162 27.21 5.93 -12.78
C THR A 162 27.92 6.53 -11.56
N ILE A 163 27.94 5.83 -10.42
CA ILE A 163 28.63 6.30 -9.21
C ILE A 163 30.13 6.44 -9.49
N GLU A 164 30.76 5.42 -10.08
CA GLU A 164 32.19 5.44 -10.44
C GLU A 164 32.53 6.61 -11.38
N SER A 165 31.69 6.87 -12.38
CA SER A 165 31.91 7.97 -13.34
C SER A 165 31.89 9.36 -12.71
N THR A 166 31.20 9.52 -11.58
CA THR A 166 31.16 10.80 -10.84
C THR A 166 32.37 11.01 -9.92
N GLY A 167 33.18 9.97 -9.68
CA GLY A 167 34.26 9.98 -8.68
C GLY A 167 33.74 10.12 -7.24
N PHE A 168 32.44 9.86 -7.04
CA PHE A 168 31.76 10.02 -5.75
C PHE A 168 31.90 8.76 -4.91
N ASN A 169 32.46 8.90 -3.70
CA ASN A 169 32.58 7.80 -2.76
C ASN A 169 31.53 7.93 -1.65
N ILE A 170 30.79 6.85 -1.43
CA ILE A 170 29.85 6.74 -0.31
C ILE A 170 30.66 6.36 0.93
N THR A 171 30.88 7.30 1.84
CA THR A 171 31.60 7.07 3.11
C THR A 171 30.62 7.00 4.30
N GLY A 172 31.05 6.40 5.41
CA GLY A 172 30.26 6.39 6.65
C GLY A 172 29.93 7.81 7.15
N GLU A 173 30.91 8.71 7.14
CA GLU A 173 30.71 10.12 7.53
C GLU A 173 29.64 10.82 6.69
N LEU A 174 29.63 10.58 5.36
CA LEU A 174 28.62 11.12 4.47
C LEU A 174 27.22 10.56 4.78
N ILE A 175 27.13 9.25 5.06
CA ILE A 175 25.86 8.60 5.43
C ILE A 175 25.33 9.26 6.71
N GLU A 176 26.17 9.39 7.74
CA GLU A 176 25.80 10.03 9.01
C GLU A 176 25.32 11.48 8.79
N GLU A 177 26.06 12.29 8.02
CA GLU A 177 25.68 13.67 7.70
C GLU A 177 24.31 13.72 6.98
N TYR A 178 24.07 12.81 6.04
CA TYR A 178 22.81 12.74 5.30
C TYR A 178 21.62 12.30 6.16
N LEU A 179 21.82 11.33 7.07
CA LEU A 179 20.80 10.89 8.02
C LEU A 179 20.43 12.02 8.98
N GLU A 180 21.41 12.72 9.54
CA GLU A 180 21.15 13.86 10.44
C GLU A 180 20.49 15.03 9.70
N LEU A 181 20.87 15.32 8.45
CA LEU A 181 20.16 16.27 7.61
C LEU A 181 18.68 15.88 7.47
N SER A 182 18.41 14.62 7.14
CA SER A 182 17.04 14.14 6.87
C SER A 182 16.16 14.22 8.10
N LYS A 183 16.72 13.88 9.27
CA LYS A 183 16.09 14.09 10.58
C LYS A 183 15.79 15.56 10.85
N LYS A 184 16.77 16.45 10.64
CA LYS A 184 16.60 17.90 10.82
C LYS A 184 15.52 18.47 9.90
N MET A 185 15.49 18.05 8.64
CA MET A 185 14.47 18.47 7.67
C MET A 185 13.07 18.02 8.10
N ALA A 186 12.90 16.77 8.54
CA ALA A 186 11.63 16.27 9.05
C ALA A 186 11.17 17.05 10.30
N HIS A 187 12.06 17.23 11.27
CA HIS A 187 11.78 18.03 12.48
C HIS A 187 11.33 19.45 12.14
N GLN A 188 12.07 20.14 11.27
CA GLN A 188 11.76 21.51 10.88
C GLN A 188 10.37 21.59 10.23
N LYS A 189 10.08 20.73 9.24
CA LYS A 189 8.81 20.72 8.51
C LYS A 189 7.59 20.49 9.41
N ILE A 190 7.75 19.69 10.48
CA ILE A 190 6.68 19.42 11.44
C ILE A 190 6.52 20.59 12.42
N SER A 191 7.62 21.03 13.03
CA SER A 191 7.62 22.12 14.02
C SER A 191 7.07 23.43 13.46
N GLU A 192 7.27 23.71 12.17
CA GLU A 192 6.74 24.91 11.50
C GLU A 192 5.20 24.88 11.34
N ARG A 193 4.57 23.69 11.38
CA ARG A 193 3.16 23.52 11.03
C ARG A 193 2.22 23.42 12.23
N ALA A 194 2.53 22.58 13.22
CA ALA A 194 1.69 22.47 14.42
C ALA A 194 2.36 21.70 15.56
N SER A 195 1.82 21.91 16.76
CA SER A 195 1.94 21.02 17.91
C SER A 195 0.54 20.83 18.51
N GLY A 196 0.28 19.64 19.04
CA GLY A 196 -0.99 19.32 19.67
C GLY A 196 -1.24 17.82 19.78
N GLU A 197 -2.34 17.48 20.43
CA GLU A 197 -2.77 16.11 20.64
C GLU A 197 -4.22 15.93 20.21
N THR A 198 -4.56 14.75 19.74
CA THR A 198 -5.95 14.39 19.45
C THR A 198 -6.15 12.89 19.52
N ARG A 199 -7.42 12.48 19.64
CA ARG A 199 -7.81 11.09 19.54
C ARG A 199 -8.87 10.91 18.46
N VAL A 200 -8.69 9.87 17.65
CA VAL A 200 -9.62 9.46 16.61
C VAL A 200 -9.93 7.98 16.74
N ASP A 201 -11.22 7.65 16.62
CA ASP A 201 -11.71 6.29 16.57
C ASP A 201 -12.29 6.04 15.15
N VAL A 202 -11.86 4.96 14.50
CA VAL A 202 -12.41 4.47 13.22
C VAL A 202 -12.92 3.05 13.44
N VAL A 203 -14.16 2.77 13.06
CA VAL A 203 -14.78 1.45 13.23
C VAL A 203 -14.98 0.84 11.85
N LEU A 204 -14.45 -0.36 11.65
CA LEU A 204 -14.68 -1.13 10.43
C LEU A 204 -16.08 -1.74 10.43
N ASP A 205 -16.55 -2.19 9.26
CA ASP A 205 -17.89 -2.76 9.13
C ASP A 205 -18.06 -4.09 9.90
N SER A 206 -16.96 -4.76 10.22
CA SER A 206 -16.91 -5.92 11.13
C SER A 206 -17.03 -5.57 12.62
N GLY A 207 -17.08 -4.28 12.96
CA GLY A 207 -17.05 -3.76 14.33
C GLY A 207 -15.66 -3.80 14.98
N GLU A 208 -14.60 -4.10 14.23
CA GLU A 208 -13.21 -3.94 14.68
C GLU A 208 -12.90 -2.44 14.84
N LEU A 209 -12.30 -2.06 15.97
CA LEU A 209 -12.00 -0.67 16.31
C LEU A 209 -10.52 -0.37 16.05
N LEU A 210 -10.26 0.72 15.33
CA LEU A 210 -8.99 1.43 15.33
C LEU A 210 -9.09 2.64 16.25
N ARG A 211 -8.19 2.75 17.21
CA ARG A 211 -8.05 3.95 18.04
C ARG A 211 -6.67 4.52 17.82
N LEU A 212 -6.58 5.79 17.50
CA LEU A 212 -5.33 6.53 17.35
C LEU A 212 -5.34 7.71 18.32
N ASN A 213 -4.40 7.71 19.26
CA ASN A 213 -3.97 8.92 19.96
C ASN A 213 -2.74 9.46 19.20
N LEU A 214 -2.88 10.64 18.61
CA LEU A 214 -1.80 11.31 17.88
C LEU A 214 -1.33 12.50 18.71
N GLU A 215 -0.03 12.55 18.98
CA GLU A 215 0.63 13.67 19.64
C GLU A 215 1.76 14.18 18.75
N ILE A 216 1.83 15.50 18.58
CA ILE A 216 2.87 16.19 17.83
C ILE A 216 3.49 17.24 18.74
N HIS A 217 4.77 17.10 19.04
CA HIS A 217 5.50 17.99 19.93
C HIS A 217 6.94 18.16 19.46
N GLU A 218 7.42 19.41 19.31
CA GLU A 218 8.79 19.75 18.93
C GLU A 218 9.32 18.99 17.69
N GLY A 219 8.44 18.78 16.69
CA GLY A 219 8.79 18.10 15.45
C GLY A 219 8.87 16.57 15.57
N ARG A 220 8.50 16.00 16.72
CA ARG A 220 8.32 14.55 16.93
C ARG A 220 6.84 14.18 16.85
N VAL A 221 6.57 12.97 16.41
CA VAL A 221 5.22 12.42 16.26
C VAL A 221 5.12 11.12 17.05
N SER A 222 4.18 11.07 17.99
CA SER A 222 3.81 9.85 18.71
C SER A 222 2.43 9.40 18.25
N MET A 223 2.34 8.15 17.81
CA MET A 223 1.09 7.49 17.44
C MET A 223 0.86 6.30 18.36
N ASP A 224 -0.04 6.47 19.32
CA ASP A 224 -0.43 5.38 20.20
C ASP A 224 -1.77 4.77 19.76
N PHE A 225 -1.72 3.50 19.41
CA PHE A 225 -2.87 2.71 19.03
C PHE A 225 -3.53 1.97 20.22
N GLY A 226 -3.23 2.39 21.45
CA GLY A 226 -3.86 1.93 22.69
C GLY A 226 -5.39 1.90 22.59
N GLY A 227 -6.00 0.73 22.84
CA GLY A 227 -7.44 0.51 22.73
C GLY A 227 -7.95 0.06 21.35
N THR A 228 -7.06 -0.09 20.36
CA THR A 228 -7.36 -0.81 19.11
C THR A 228 -7.72 -2.26 19.42
N SER A 229 -8.82 -2.76 18.83
CA SER A 229 -9.37 -4.06 19.18
C SER A 229 -8.50 -5.23 18.72
N ALA A 230 -8.72 -6.39 19.31
CA ALA A 230 -8.23 -7.66 18.78
C ALA A 230 -8.75 -7.91 17.35
N ALA A 231 -8.01 -8.70 16.59
CA ALA A 231 -8.42 -9.11 15.26
C ALA A 231 -9.61 -10.08 15.29
N LYS A 232 -10.53 -9.88 14.36
CA LYS A 232 -11.62 -10.81 14.03
C LYS A 232 -11.51 -11.24 12.56
N THR A 233 -11.46 -10.26 11.66
CA THR A 233 -11.40 -10.49 10.20
C THR A 233 -10.27 -9.72 9.54
N LEU A 234 -9.67 -8.77 10.25
CA LEU A 234 -8.65 -7.87 9.75
C LEU A 234 -7.32 -8.20 10.40
N HIS A 235 -6.28 -8.40 9.59
CA HIS A 235 -4.92 -8.62 10.10
C HIS A 235 -3.94 -7.84 9.23
N LEU A 236 -3.31 -6.83 9.80
CA LEU A 236 -2.27 -6.03 9.19
C LEU A 236 -0.95 -6.30 9.91
N THR A 237 0.14 -6.46 9.16
CA THR A 237 1.46 -6.69 9.74
C THR A 237 1.98 -5.40 10.38
N GLU A 238 2.80 -5.55 11.40
CA GLU A 238 3.40 -4.42 12.11
C GLU A 238 4.24 -3.53 11.19
N SER A 239 4.99 -4.14 10.26
CA SER A 239 5.77 -3.43 9.27
C SER A 239 4.90 -2.57 8.35
N ALA A 240 3.76 -3.09 7.90
CA ALA A 240 2.81 -2.36 7.07
C ALA A 240 2.07 -1.24 7.84
N ALA A 241 1.74 -1.47 9.10
CA ALA A 241 1.14 -0.45 9.98
C ALA A 241 2.10 0.73 10.15
N TYR A 242 3.35 0.48 10.56
CA TYR A 242 4.37 1.53 10.71
C TYR A 242 4.66 2.26 9.38
N GLY A 243 4.80 1.51 8.28
CA GLY A 243 5.01 2.11 6.96
C GLY A 243 3.88 3.06 6.56
N THR A 244 2.64 2.68 6.83
CA THR A 244 1.45 3.52 6.59
C THR A 244 1.45 4.77 7.45
N CYS A 245 1.79 4.65 8.73
CA CYS A 245 1.95 5.80 9.64
C CYS A 245 2.99 6.79 9.12
N PHE A 246 4.19 6.30 8.79
CA PHE A 246 5.26 7.13 8.28
C PHE A 246 4.87 7.80 6.96
N TYR A 247 4.33 7.03 6.01
CA TYR A 247 3.89 7.55 4.71
C TYR A 247 2.92 8.73 4.87
N ALA A 248 1.91 8.58 5.73
CA ALA A 248 0.90 9.62 5.93
C ALA A 248 1.51 10.91 6.51
N ILE A 249 2.36 10.78 7.54
CA ILE A 249 3.06 11.92 8.15
C ILE A 249 4.03 12.57 7.16
N SER A 250 4.88 11.79 6.50
CA SER A 250 5.91 12.32 5.60
C SER A 250 5.31 13.05 4.41
N ARG A 251 4.19 12.55 3.86
CA ARG A 251 3.45 13.21 2.78
C ARG A 251 2.72 14.45 3.25
N PHE A 252 2.11 14.41 4.44
CA PHE A 252 1.40 15.56 4.98
C PHE A 252 2.35 16.74 5.23
N TYR A 253 3.52 16.49 5.82
CA TYR A 253 4.51 17.54 6.12
C TYR A 253 5.51 17.82 4.99
N GLY A 254 5.51 16.99 3.93
CA GLY A 254 6.34 17.22 2.74
C GLY A 254 7.83 16.94 2.95
N PHE A 255 8.15 15.85 3.65
CA PHE A 255 9.53 15.37 3.83
C PHE A 255 9.74 13.94 3.30
N ASP A 256 8.78 13.38 2.55
CA ASP A 256 8.85 12.03 1.99
C ASP A 256 10.05 11.79 1.06
N ALA A 257 10.62 12.84 0.47
CA ALA A 257 11.87 12.76 -0.30
C ALA A 257 13.10 12.41 0.57
N TYR A 258 13.03 12.63 1.88
CA TYR A 258 14.09 12.37 2.86
C TYR A 258 13.80 11.12 3.72
N ALA A 259 13.00 10.18 3.21
CA ALA A 259 12.63 8.97 3.92
C ALA A 259 13.81 8.00 4.07
N ASN A 260 14.35 7.91 5.28
CA ASN A 260 15.53 7.15 5.65
C ASN A 260 15.60 6.97 7.18
N THR A 261 16.64 6.31 7.72
CA THR A 261 16.80 6.08 9.17
C THR A 261 16.65 7.37 9.98
N GLY A 262 17.23 8.47 9.50
CA GLY A 262 17.20 9.76 10.19
C GLY A 262 15.77 10.28 10.36
N SER A 263 14.99 10.33 9.28
CA SER A 263 13.60 10.78 9.36
C SER A 263 12.67 9.75 10.01
N PHE A 264 12.99 8.46 10.05
CA PHE A 264 12.20 7.50 10.83
C PHE A 264 12.29 7.75 12.34
N SER A 265 13.43 8.23 12.83
CA SER A 265 13.66 8.45 14.26
C SER A 265 12.71 9.46 14.92
N ILE A 266 11.98 10.26 14.14
CA ILE A 266 11.01 11.25 14.63
C ILE A 266 9.61 10.66 14.90
N LEU A 267 9.35 9.44 14.43
CA LEU A 267 8.05 8.78 14.56
C LEU A 267 8.12 7.63 15.56
N GLN A 268 7.31 7.72 16.61
CA GLN A 268 7.08 6.65 17.56
C GLN A 268 5.70 6.04 17.32
N VAL A 269 5.62 4.71 17.22
CA VAL A 269 4.36 3.98 17.05
C VAL A 269 4.22 2.90 18.12
N THR A 270 3.19 3.02 18.97
CA THR A 270 2.86 2.02 20.00
C THR A 270 1.50 1.39 19.74
N LYS A 271 1.29 0.15 20.16
CA LYS A 271 0.04 -0.59 19.96
C LYS A 271 -0.13 -1.69 21.00
N PRO A 272 -1.36 -2.05 21.37
CA PRO A 272 -1.60 -3.14 22.31
C PRO A 272 -1.27 -4.49 21.68
N ALA A 273 -0.72 -5.41 22.48
CA ALA A 273 -0.42 -6.76 22.04
C ALA A 273 -1.69 -7.48 21.56
N GLY A 274 -1.59 -8.19 20.43
CA GLY A 274 -2.70 -8.99 19.89
C GLY A 274 -3.79 -8.18 19.17
N CYS A 275 -3.61 -6.87 18.98
CA CYS A 275 -4.50 -6.08 18.14
C CYS A 275 -4.33 -6.42 16.65
N TRP A 276 -5.28 -6.00 15.82
CA TRP A 276 -5.27 -6.32 14.40
C TRP A 276 -4.13 -5.69 13.59
N LEU A 277 -3.39 -4.72 14.17
CA LEU A 277 -2.15 -4.14 13.61
C LEU A 277 -0.90 -5.00 13.86
N MET A 278 -1.07 -6.21 14.43
CA MET A 278 -0.01 -7.16 14.74
C MET A 278 -0.36 -8.56 14.23
N ALA A 279 -0.58 -8.67 12.92
CA ALA A 279 -0.84 -9.96 12.28
C ALA A 279 0.25 -10.99 12.61
N LYS A 280 -0.17 -12.21 12.96
CA LYS A 280 0.71 -13.36 13.19
C LYS A 280 0.28 -14.51 12.29
N TYR A 281 1.25 -15.34 11.91
CA TYR A 281 0.98 -16.59 11.20
C TYR A 281 -0.03 -17.45 11.99
N PRO A 282 -1.03 -18.06 11.34
CA PRO A 282 -1.30 -18.14 9.90
C PRO A 282 -2.39 -17.17 9.38
N ALA A 283 -2.60 -16.02 10.03
CA ALA A 283 -3.73 -15.14 9.70
C ALA A 283 -3.65 -14.54 8.27
N SER A 284 -4.75 -14.59 7.50
CA SER A 284 -4.86 -13.93 6.20
C SER A 284 -4.63 -12.41 6.31
N THR A 285 -3.81 -11.84 5.43
CA THR A 285 -3.37 -10.43 5.51
C THR A 285 -3.92 -9.54 4.41
N LEU A 286 -4.51 -10.10 3.34
CA LEU A 286 -4.98 -9.32 2.18
C LEU A 286 -5.98 -8.23 2.58
N LYS A 287 -6.94 -8.55 3.45
CA LYS A 287 -7.91 -7.57 3.96
C LYS A 287 -7.24 -6.46 4.77
N GLY A 288 -6.25 -6.81 5.59
CA GLY A 288 -5.48 -5.82 6.35
C GLY A 288 -4.67 -4.90 5.44
N MET A 289 -3.94 -5.47 4.47
CA MET A 289 -3.11 -4.75 3.50
C MET A 289 -3.91 -3.82 2.58
N THR A 290 -5.22 -3.99 2.50
CA THR A 290 -6.12 -3.16 1.71
C THR A 290 -6.99 -2.26 2.60
N CYS A 291 -8.00 -2.83 3.25
CA CYS A 291 -8.96 -2.10 4.08
C CYS A 291 -8.36 -1.61 5.40
N GLY A 292 -7.43 -2.35 6.00
CA GLY A 292 -6.75 -1.94 7.24
C GLY A 292 -5.82 -0.76 7.03
N VAL A 293 -5.06 -0.76 5.92
CA VAL A 293 -4.26 0.40 5.48
C VAL A 293 -5.16 1.61 5.24
N ALA A 294 -6.30 1.43 4.58
CA ALA A 294 -7.26 2.51 4.37
C ALA A 294 -7.81 3.07 5.69
N ALA A 295 -8.14 2.22 6.67
CA ALA A 295 -8.60 2.65 7.99
C ALA A 295 -7.54 3.45 8.74
N LEU A 296 -6.27 3.02 8.70
CA LEU A 296 -5.14 3.76 9.26
C LEU A 296 -4.99 5.14 8.60
N GLN A 297 -5.01 5.22 7.27
CA GLN A 297 -4.92 6.49 6.55
C GLN A 297 -6.08 7.42 6.90
N THR A 298 -7.32 6.90 6.98
CA THR A 298 -8.49 7.67 7.40
C THR A 298 -8.32 8.22 8.83
N ALA A 299 -7.84 7.40 9.77
CA ALA A 299 -7.62 7.84 11.14
C ALA A 299 -6.54 8.93 11.24
N ILE A 300 -5.44 8.77 10.51
CA ILE A 300 -4.33 9.75 10.50
C ILE A 300 -4.77 11.06 9.83
N ASP A 301 -5.45 10.99 8.68
CA ASP A 301 -5.98 12.19 8.01
C ASP A 301 -6.92 12.97 8.95
N LEU A 302 -7.84 12.27 9.63
CA LEU A 302 -8.74 12.87 10.62
C LEU A 302 -7.97 13.51 11.79
N ALA A 303 -6.97 12.81 12.32
CA ALA A 303 -6.20 13.28 13.46
C ALA A 303 -5.40 14.53 13.10
N LEU A 304 -4.72 14.53 11.96
CA LEU A 304 -4.01 15.69 11.44
C LEU A 304 -4.97 16.86 11.18
N SER A 305 -6.13 16.58 10.61
CA SER A 305 -7.21 17.55 10.44
C SER A 305 -7.72 18.18 11.75
N HIS A 306 -7.72 17.45 12.86
CA HIS A 306 -8.10 17.99 14.16
C HIS A 306 -7.01 18.83 14.81
N ILE A 307 -5.74 18.45 14.65
CA ILE A 307 -4.59 19.20 15.20
C ILE A 307 -4.37 20.50 14.41
N HIS A 308 -4.50 20.46 13.09
CA HIS A 308 -4.30 21.65 12.25
C HIS A 308 -5.62 22.43 12.15
N ASN A 309 -5.73 23.50 12.95
CA ASN A 309 -6.91 24.37 13.06
C ASN A 309 -7.45 24.89 11.72
N LYS A 310 -6.59 25.01 10.70
CA LYS A 310 -7.01 25.21 9.31
C LYS A 310 -7.07 23.84 8.65
N ASN A 311 -8.27 23.26 8.61
CA ASN A 311 -8.49 22.05 7.82
C ASN A 311 -8.27 22.39 6.35
N GLU A 312 -7.13 21.98 5.80
CA GLU A 312 -6.79 22.25 4.41
C GLU A 312 -7.50 21.28 3.46
N LYS A 313 -8.08 20.18 3.98
CA LYS A 313 -8.65 19.09 3.19
C LYS A 313 -9.74 18.30 3.91
N ALA A 314 -10.79 17.92 3.18
CA ALA A 314 -11.80 16.95 3.58
C ALA A 314 -11.30 15.50 3.39
N LEU A 315 -12.01 14.52 3.95
CA LEU A 315 -11.56 13.12 3.88
C LEU A 315 -11.53 12.58 2.45
N THR A 316 -10.49 11.82 2.16
CA THR A 316 -10.37 11.01 0.94
C THR A 316 -11.00 9.63 1.16
N ALA A 317 -11.64 9.09 0.12
CA ALA A 317 -12.13 7.71 0.14
C ALA A 317 -10.96 6.73 -0.06
N HIS A 318 -10.31 6.34 1.06
CA HIS A 318 -9.17 5.42 1.03
C HIS A 318 -9.57 3.95 0.86
N ALA A 319 -10.78 3.57 1.30
CA ALA A 319 -11.27 2.20 1.20
C ALA A 319 -11.28 1.75 -0.27
N PRO A 320 -10.55 0.69 -0.63
CA PRO A 320 -10.58 0.17 -1.98
C PRO A 320 -11.87 -0.61 -2.21
N LEU A 321 -12.37 -0.59 -3.45
CA LEU A 321 -13.31 -1.59 -3.93
C LEU A 321 -12.59 -2.49 -4.93
N ALA A 322 -12.32 -3.73 -4.52
CA ALA A 322 -11.68 -4.73 -5.37
C ALA A 322 -12.66 -5.85 -5.71
N VAL A 323 -12.55 -6.40 -6.90
CA VAL A 323 -13.36 -7.54 -7.36
C VAL A 323 -12.49 -8.50 -8.17
N GLN A 324 -12.73 -9.79 -8.00
CA GLN A 324 -12.22 -10.88 -8.81
C GLN A 324 -13.41 -11.56 -9.49
N LEU A 325 -13.38 -11.65 -10.81
CA LEU A 325 -14.31 -12.47 -11.59
C LEU A 325 -13.58 -13.68 -12.15
N SER A 326 -14.22 -14.85 -12.11
CA SER A 326 -13.60 -16.10 -12.55
C SER A 326 -14.58 -17.00 -13.31
N HIS A 327 -14.10 -17.65 -14.35
CA HIS A 327 -14.86 -18.65 -15.12
C HIS A 327 -13.91 -19.60 -15.87
N ASN A 328 -14.08 -20.92 -15.70
CA ASN A 328 -13.29 -21.95 -16.38
C ASN A 328 -11.77 -21.74 -16.35
N GLY A 329 -11.23 -21.31 -15.20
CA GLY A 329 -9.79 -21.06 -15.02
C GLY A 329 -9.30 -19.72 -15.56
N HIS A 330 -10.16 -18.91 -16.18
CA HIS A 330 -9.88 -17.51 -16.48
C HIS A 330 -10.25 -16.63 -15.29
N GLU A 331 -9.45 -15.60 -15.07
CA GLU A 331 -9.48 -14.74 -13.89
C GLU A 331 -9.26 -13.27 -14.28
N ALA A 332 -10.08 -12.38 -13.74
CA ALA A 332 -9.92 -10.93 -13.92
C ALA A 332 -10.06 -10.19 -12.58
N TYR A 333 -8.96 -9.59 -12.15
CA TYR A 333 -8.91 -8.69 -11.00
C TYR A 333 -9.16 -7.24 -11.45
N MET A 334 -10.03 -6.53 -10.74
CA MET A 334 -10.29 -5.11 -10.95
C MET A 334 -10.30 -4.38 -9.62
N ARG A 335 -9.73 -3.18 -9.59
CA ARG A 335 -9.76 -2.29 -8.43
C ARG A 335 -10.31 -0.93 -8.84
N LEU A 336 -11.38 -0.50 -8.18
CA LEU A 336 -11.98 0.81 -8.35
C LEU A 336 -11.46 1.71 -7.22
N HIS A 337 -10.73 2.77 -7.60
CA HIS A 337 -10.24 3.75 -6.65
C HIS A 337 -11.37 4.67 -6.16
N GLY A 338 -11.20 5.22 -4.96
CA GLY A 338 -12.10 6.24 -4.42
C GLY A 338 -11.73 7.66 -4.87
N GLY A 339 -12.69 8.58 -4.76
CA GLY A 339 -12.45 10.01 -4.99
C GLY A 339 -11.66 10.68 -3.87
N GLN A 340 -10.87 11.70 -4.21
CA GLN A 340 -10.13 12.49 -3.22
C GLN A 340 -11.02 13.53 -2.55
N GLY A 341 -10.75 13.81 -1.27
CA GLY A 341 -11.44 14.90 -0.56
C GLY A 341 -11.09 16.27 -1.12
N ALA A 342 -12.07 17.18 -1.12
CA ALA A 342 -11.88 18.58 -1.51
C ALA A 342 -10.92 19.30 -0.57
N THR A 343 -10.25 20.34 -1.05
CA THR A 343 -9.45 21.23 -0.21
C THR A 343 -10.20 22.52 0.09
N MET A 344 -9.60 23.38 0.91
CA MET A 344 -10.10 24.73 1.10
C MET A 344 -9.98 25.64 -0.14
N GLU A 345 -9.32 25.17 -1.21
CA GLU A 345 -9.02 25.95 -2.42
C GLU A 345 -9.59 25.35 -3.71
N HIS A 346 -9.78 24.03 -3.77
CA HIS A 346 -10.22 23.35 -4.98
C HIS A 346 -11.03 22.07 -4.72
N ASN A 347 -11.78 21.66 -5.74
CA ASN A 347 -12.51 20.39 -5.73
C ASN A 347 -11.55 19.19 -5.58
N GLY A 348 -12.06 18.11 -5.01
CA GLY A 348 -11.36 16.85 -4.94
C GLY A 348 -11.19 16.22 -6.32
N LYS A 349 -10.07 15.52 -6.55
CA LYS A 349 -9.84 14.78 -7.80
C LYS A 349 -10.73 13.55 -7.84
N SER A 350 -11.55 13.41 -8.89
CA SER A 350 -12.34 12.20 -9.14
C SER A 350 -11.44 10.98 -9.33
N ALA A 351 -11.98 9.82 -8.98
CA ALA A 351 -11.33 8.53 -9.14
C ALA A 351 -10.98 8.25 -10.61
N ARG A 352 -9.96 7.40 -10.79
CA ARG A 352 -9.52 6.92 -12.10
C ARG A 352 -9.55 5.40 -12.11
N ILE A 353 -9.85 4.81 -13.27
CA ILE A 353 -9.56 3.40 -13.53
C ILE A 353 -8.17 3.33 -14.13
N GLU A 354 -7.39 2.42 -13.59
CA GLU A 354 -6.10 2.05 -14.14
C GLU A 354 -6.19 0.58 -14.57
N HIS A 355 -5.51 0.24 -15.67
CA HIS A 355 -5.27 -1.14 -16.08
C HIS A 355 -6.52 -2.02 -16.37
N LEU A 356 -7.63 -1.43 -16.82
CA LEU A 356 -8.81 -2.19 -17.28
C LEU A 356 -9.04 -2.00 -18.79
N SER A 357 -9.10 -3.10 -19.53
CA SER A 357 -9.57 -3.14 -20.92
C SER A 357 -10.89 -3.91 -20.98
N ILE A 358 -11.95 -3.24 -21.42
CA ILE A 358 -13.28 -3.86 -21.60
C ILE A 358 -13.18 -5.02 -22.57
N GLU A 359 -12.54 -4.81 -23.73
CA GLU A 359 -12.38 -5.84 -24.76
C GLU A 359 -11.63 -7.06 -24.25
N GLN A 360 -10.58 -6.85 -23.44
CA GLN A 360 -9.85 -7.96 -22.84
C GLN A 360 -10.70 -8.72 -21.82
N LEU A 361 -11.45 -8.00 -20.98
CA LEU A 361 -12.33 -8.59 -19.98
C LEU A 361 -13.42 -9.45 -20.64
N GLU A 362 -14.14 -8.90 -21.63
CA GLU A 362 -15.22 -9.60 -22.34
C GLU A 362 -14.69 -10.74 -23.24
N ARG A 363 -13.41 -10.69 -23.66
CA ARG A 363 -12.76 -11.80 -24.38
C ARG A 363 -12.38 -12.95 -23.45
N GLN A 364 -11.99 -12.65 -22.22
CA GLN A 364 -11.48 -13.63 -21.26
C GLN A 364 -12.60 -14.28 -20.43
N LEU A 365 -13.68 -13.55 -20.17
CA LEU A 365 -14.78 -14.00 -19.32
C LEU A 365 -16.12 -13.81 -20.04
N PRO A 366 -17.12 -14.67 -19.80
CA PRO A 366 -18.45 -14.54 -20.39
C PRO A 366 -19.24 -13.44 -19.69
N VAL A 367 -18.82 -12.18 -19.89
CA VAL A 367 -19.41 -11.01 -19.27
C VAL A 367 -19.64 -9.90 -20.29
N ARG A 368 -20.54 -8.97 -19.96
CA ARG A 368 -20.75 -7.73 -20.72
C ARG A 368 -20.68 -6.53 -19.80
N VAL A 369 -19.86 -5.55 -20.15
CA VAL A 369 -19.74 -4.29 -19.43
C VAL A 369 -20.81 -3.32 -19.92
N HIS A 370 -21.79 -3.02 -19.08
CA HIS A 370 -22.84 -2.05 -19.38
C HIS A 370 -22.40 -0.62 -19.12
N ARG A 371 -21.58 -0.42 -18.08
CA ARG A 371 -21.15 0.92 -17.67
C ARG A 371 -19.82 0.87 -16.95
N ILE A 372 -18.92 1.77 -17.37
CA ILE A 372 -17.74 2.19 -16.63
C ILE A 372 -17.70 3.70 -16.68
N ASP A 373 -17.90 4.35 -15.54
CA ASP A 373 -18.06 5.80 -15.49
C ASP A 373 -17.77 6.34 -14.08
N HIS A 374 -17.72 7.66 -13.92
CA HIS A 374 -17.84 8.29 -12.62
C HIS A 374 -19.27 8.16 -12.08
N ARG A 375 -19.41 7.92 -10.76
CA ARG A 375 -20.71 7.92 -10.08
C ARG A 375 -21.45 9.22 -10.35
N THR A 376 -22.76 9.19 -10.53
CA THR A 376 -23.57 10.39 -10.78
C THR A 376 -23.55 11.36 -9.61
N SER A 377 -23.36 10.87 -8.38
CA SER A 377 -23.12 11.71 -7.21
C SER A 377 -21.82 12.52 -7.37
N THR A 378 -21.88 13.80 -7.04
CA THR A 378 -20.74 14.74 -7.18
C THR A 378 -19.74 14.65 -6.03
N GLY A 379 -19.79 13.59 -5.22
CA GLY A 379 -19.05 13.48 -3.96
C GLY A 379 -19.66 14.29 -2.83
N GLY A 380 -18.89 14.47 -1.75
CA GLY A 380 -19.30 15.29 -0.62
C GLY A 380 -19.55 16.73 -1.04
N LYS A 381 -20.63 17.32 -0.51
CA LYS A 381 -21.10 18.66 -0.85
C LYS A 381 -20.34 19.75 -0.09
N GLY A 382 -20.10 20.88 -0.75
CA GLY A 382 -19.50 22.06 -0.14
C GLY A 382 -19.28 23.13 -1.20
N LYS A 383 -18.62 24.24 -0.83
CA LYS A 383 -18.11 25.22 -1.79
C LYS A 383 -17.21 24.52 -2.81
N TYR A 384 -16.39 23.60 -2.32
CA TYR A 384 -15.62 22.67 -3.13
C TYR A 384 -16.15 21.25 -2.92
N THR A 385 -16.48 20.58 -4.02
CA THR A 385 -17.03 19.22 -3.98
C THR A 385 -15.93 18.19 -3.92
N GLY A 386 -16.21 17.08 -3.25
CA GLY A 386 -15.31 15.92 -3.24
C GLY A 386 -15.20 15.28 -4.63
N GLY A 387 -14.11 14.55 -4.86
CA GLY A 387 -13.91 13.80 -6.09
C GLY A 387 -14.97 12.70 -6.24
N ARG A 388 -15.49 12.52 -7.46
CA ARG A 388 -16.47 11.48 -7.76
C ARG A 388 -15.82 10.10 -7.65
N GLY A 389 -16.57 9.13 -7.10
CA GLY A 389 -16.21 7.71 -7.17
C GLY A 389 -16.47 7.14 -8.56
N MET A 390 -16.33 5.83 -8.71
CA MET A 390 -16.53 5.10 -9.97
C MET A 390 -17.70 4.14 -9.87
N ILE A 391 -18.34 3.86 -11.00
CA ILE A 391 -19.34 2.82 -11.15
C ILE A 391 -18.91 1.86 -12.25
N LEU A 392 -18.96 0.56 -11.96
CA LEU A 392 -18.78 -0.53 -12.89
C LEU A 392 -20.04 -1.41 -12.86
N LYS A 393 -20.67 -1.63 -14.00
CA LYS A 393 -21.79 -2.56 -14.17
C LYS A 393 -21.40 -3.69 -15.13
N VAL A 394 -21.41 -4.92 -14.64
CA VAL A 394 -21.01 -6.11 -15.41
C VAL A 394 -22.14 -7.13 -15.37
N GLU A 395 -22.70 -7.45 -16.53
CA GLU A 395 -23.65 -8.55 -16.70
C GLU A 395 -22.91 -9.87 -16.90
N ALA A 396 -23.37 -10.93 -16.23
CA ALA A 396 -22.89 -12.28 -16.47
C ALA A 396 -23.63 -12.91 -17.67
N LEU A 397 -22.91 -13.33 -18.71
CA LEU A 397 -23.47 -14.02 -19.88
C LEU A 397 -23.53 -15.55 -19.70
N ALA A 398 -22.85 -16.06 -18.67
CA ALA A 398 -22.93 -17.41 -18.13
C ALA A 398 -22.78 -17.34 -16.61
N ASP A 399 -23.00 -18.43 -15.89
CA ASP A 399 -22.72 -18.47 -14.45
C ASP A 399 -21.22 -18.29 -14.21
N ILE A 400 -20.85 -17.29 -13.41
CA ILE A 400 -19.46 -16.96 -13.06
C ILE A 400 -19.29 -16.88 -11.55
N ASP A 401 -18.06 -17.06 -11.06
CA ASP A 401 -17.72 -16.84 -9.66
C ASP A 401 -17.20 -15.41 -9.47
N ALA A 402 -17.68 -14.74 -8.41
CA ALA A 402 -17.22 -13.40 -8.04
C ALA A 402 -16.80 -13.35 -6.57
N VAL A 403 -15.67 -12.70 -6.30
CA VAL A 403 -15.23 -12.31 -4.96
C VAL A 403 -15.04 -10.79 -4.97
N TRP A 404 -15.51 -10.09 -3.94
CA TRP A 404 -15.28 -8.66 -3.80
C TRP A 404 -14.92 -8.28 -2.36
N LEU A 405 -14.24 -7.16 -2.24
CA LEU A 405 -13.79 -6.62 -0.96
C LEU A 405 -13.84 -5.09 -0.97
N THR A 406 -14.47 -4.54 0.06
CA THR A 406 -14.41 -3.15 0.51
C THR A 406 -14.62 -3.12 2.03
N ASP A 407 -14.53 -1.95 2.65
CA ASP A 407 -14.89 -1.73 4.06
C ASP A 407 -15.24 -0.23 4.26
N LEU A 408 -15.41 0.22 5.51
CA LEU A 408 -15.71 1.60 5.89
C LEU A 408 -17.00 2.16 5.25
N THR A 409 -18.06 1.34 5.18
CA THR A 409 -19.33 1.71 4.56
C THR A 409 -20.44 2.05 5.56
N LEU A 410 -20.38 1.50 6.77
CA LEU A 410 -21.42 1.65 7.79
C LEU A 410 -21.14 2.81 8.75
N HIS A 411 -19.91 2.91 9.25
CA HIS A 411 -19.55 3.86 10.30
C HIS A 411 -18.93 5.12 9.72
N ARG A 412 -19.62 6.25 9.88
CA ARG A 412 -19.13 7.56 9.45
C ARG A 412 -18.44 8.29 10.60
N PRO A 413 -17.12 8.50 10.55
CA PRO A 413 -16.42 9.21 11.60
C PRO A 413 -16.88 10.68 11.65
N ARG A 414 -16.73 11.31 12.82
CA ARG A 414 -16.96 12.75 12.96
C ARG A 414 -15.96 13.50 12.10
N LEU A 415 -16.46 14.42 11.27
CA LEU A 415 -15.62 15.24 10.40
C LEU A 415 -15.21 16.54 11.08
N PRO A 416 -14.11 17.15 10.59
CA PRO A 416 -13.79 18.52 10.93
C PRO A 416 -14.88 19.51 10.49
N LYS A 417 -14.87 20.70 11.10
CA LYS A 417 -15.81 21.77 10.73
C LYS A 417 -15.71 22.09 9.24
N ASN A 418 -16.84 22.43 8.63
CA ASN A 418 -16.97 22.76 7.21
C ASN A 418 -16.65 21.61 6.24
N CYS A 419 -16.51 20.37 6.70
CA CYS A 419 -16.38 19.20 5.84
C CYS A 419 -17.70 18.41 5.78
N SER A 420 -17.94 17.76 4.66
CA SER A 420 -19.04 16.79 4.49
C SER A 420 -18.49 15.45 4.01
N HIS A 421 -19.21 14.37 4.32
CA HIS A 421 -18.81 13.06 3.84
C HIS A 421 -19.09 12.91 2.36
N GLY A 422 -18.26 12.11 1.68
CA GLY A 422 -18.63 11.49 0.42
C GLY A 422 -19.52 10.27 0.62
N ASP A 423 -19.85 9.62 -0.48
CA ASP A 423 -20.58 8.37 -0.55
C ASP A 423 -19.66 7.19 -0.22
N PRO A 424 -20.14 6.17 0.49
CA PRO A 424 -19.38 4.97 0.77
C PRO A 424 -19.27 4.10 -0.48
N CYS A 425 -18.42 3.07 -0.44
CA CYS A 425 -18.48 2.01 -1.44
C CYS A 425 -19.81 1.25 -1.32
N GLU A 426 -20.34 0.79 -2.45
CA GLU A 426 -21.56 -0.01 -2.51
C GLU A 426 -21.35 -1.16 -3.50
N VAL A 427 -21.90 -2.33 -3.17
CA VAL A 427 -21.96 -3.49 -4.05
C VAL A 427 -23.41 -3.95 -4.11
N SER A 428 -23.93 -4.15 -5.30
CA SER A 428 -25.28 -4.66 -5.50
C SER A 428 -25.34 -5.65 -6.67
N LEU A 429 -26.37 -6.49 -6.62
CA LEU A 429 -26.70 -7.43 -7.67
C LEU A 429 -28.08 -7.09 -8.21
N ASP A 430 -28.15 -6.77 -9.49
CA ASP A 430 -29.39 -6.44 -10.17
C ASP A 430 -29.88 -7.67 -10.96
N LYS A 431 -31.18 -7.97 -10.86
CA LYS A 431 -31.86 -9.03 -11.62
C LYS A 431 -33.16 -8.47 -12.20
N GLY A 432 -33.14 -8.10 -13.47
CA GLY A 432 -34.25 -7.35 -14.08
C GLY A 432 -34.44 -5.99 -13.41
N SER A 433 -35.63 -5.74 -12.84
CA SER A 433 -35.93 -4.50 -12.10
C SER A 433 -35.58 -4.56 -10.61
N GLU A 434 -35.23 -5.74 -10.08
CA GLU A 434 -34.88 -5.91 -8.68
C GLU A 434 -33.38 -5.64 -8.47
N SER A 435 -33.04 -4.92 -7.39
CA SER A 435 -31.64 -4.68 -6.99
C SER A 435 -31.47 -5.07 -5.53
N LYS A 436 -30.47 -5.91 -5.25
CA LYS A 436 -30.13 -6.39 -3.91
C LYS A 436 -28.76 -5.86 -3.51
N SER A 437 -28.71 -5.13 -2.39
CA SER A 437 -27.43 -4.73 -1.78
C SER A 437 -26.69 -5.96 -1.22
N LEU A 438 -25.38 -5.99 -1.42
CA LEU A 438 -24.48 -7.06 -1.01
C LEU A 438 -23.56 -6.59 0.12
N PRO A 439 -23.06 -7.51 0.98
CA PRO A 439 -22.12 -7.17 2.04
C PRO A 439 -20.78 -6.67 1.47
N VAL A 440 -19.97 -6.01 2.31
CA VAL A 440 -18.69 -5.41 1.88
C VAL A 440 -17.58 -6.41 1.56
N LEU A 441 -17.67 -7.63 2.09
CA LEU A 441 -16.87 -8.77 1.69
C LEU A 441 -17.84 -9.88 1.32
N GLY A 442 -17.68 -10.43 0.11
CA GLY A 442 -18.52 -11.52 -0.33
C GLY A 442 -17.86 -12.35 -1.41
N GLN A 443 -18.32 -13.59 -1.48
CA GLN A 443 -18.01 -14.55 -2.52
C GLN A 443 -19.30 -15.25 -2.88
N GLN A 444 -19.70 -15.18 -4.16
CA GLN A 444 -20.88 -15.90 -4.64
C GLN A 444 -20.79 -16.14 -6.14
N LYS A 445 -21.64 -17.06 -6.63
CA LYS A 445 -21.92 -17.17 -8.06
C LYS A 445 -22.84 -16.05 -8.51
N ILE A 446 -22.51 -15.43 -9.64
CA ILE A 446 -23.35 -14.49 -10.36
C ILE A 446 -23.98 -15.27 -11.50
N LEU A 447 -25.30 -15.40 -11.48
CA LEU A 447 -26.02 -16.21 -12.46
C LEU A 447 -26.14 -15.46 -13.79
N ARG A 448 -26.28 -16.23 -14.87
CA ARG A 448 -26.53 -15.65 -16.20
C ARG A 448 -27.69 -14.63 -16.18
N GLY A 449 -27.45 -13.45 -16.74
CA GLY A 449 -28.37 -12.33 -16.85
C GLY A 449 -28.40 -11.42 -15.62
N GLU A 450 -27.73 -11.77 -14.53
CA GLU A 450 -27.57 -10.88 -13.38
C GLU A 450 -26.46 -9.86 -13.64
N VAL A 451 -26.62 -8.66 -13.08
CA VAL A 451 -25.68 -7.54 -13.23
C VAL A 451 -25.06 -7.21 -11.89
N LEU A 452 -23.75 -7.42 -11.77
CA LEU A 452 -22.97 -6.96 -10.64
C LEU A 452 -22.67 -5.47 -10.81
N THR A 453 -23.18 -4.65 -9.89
CA THR A 453 -22.91 -3.20 -9.83
C THR A 453 -21.94 -2.91 -8.67
N LEU A 454 -20.84 -2.26 -8.99
CA LEU A 454 -19.76 -1.89 -8.09
C LEU A 454 -19.59 -0.37 -8.10
N CYS A 455 -19.81 0.26 -6.95
CA CYS A 455 -19.66 1.71 -6.78
C CYS A 455 -18.54 1.99 -5.77
N SER A 456 -17.44 2.62 -6.18
CA SER A 456 -16.40 3.03 -5.23
C SER A 456 -16.79 4.30 -4.46
N GLY A 457 -16.15 4.53 -3.32
CA GLY A 457 -16.40 5.70 -2.49
C GLY A 457 -16.02 7.01 -3.16
N SER A 458 -16.69 8.10 -2.77
CA SER A 458 -16.38 9.45 -3.22
C SER A 458 -15.71 10.27 -2.11
N GLY A 459 -14.97 11.30 -2.50
CA GLY A 459 -14.28 12.18 -1.54
C GLY A 459 -15.26 13.07 -0.77
N GLY A 460 -14.86 13.55 0.40
CA GLY A 460 -15.61 14.55 1.16
C GLY A 460 -15.56 15.94 0.54
N GLY A 461 -16.58 16.76 0.82
CA GLY A 461 -16.66 18.15 0.38
C GLY A 461 -16.13 19.12 1.43
N TYR A 462 -15.82 20.35 1.01
CA TYR A 462 -15.29 21.40 1.87
C TYR A 462 -16.03 22.74 1.70
N GLY A 463 -16.29 23.42 2.81
CA GLY A 463 -17.02 24.69 2.87
C GLY A 463 -18.54 24.48 2.88
N ARG A 464 -19.29 25.57 3.10
CA ARG A 464 -20.75 25.55 2.94
C ARG A 464 -21.08 25.49 1.46
N ALA A 465 -21.99 24.59 1.07
CA ALA A 465 -22.57 24.61 -0.27
C ALA A 465 -23.41 25.88 -0.41
N GLU A 466 -23.27 26.57 -1.53
CA GLU A 466 -24.17 27.67 -1.92
C GLU A 466 -25.52 27.13 -2.42
#